data_AF-A0A0D0QK06-F1
#
_entry.id   AF-A0A0D0QK06-F1
#
_cell.length_a   1.000
_cell.length_b   1.000
_cell.length_c   1.000
_cell.angle_alpha   90.00
_cell.angle_beta   90.00
_cell.angle_gamma   90.00
#
_symmetry.space_group_name_H-M   'P 1'
#
loop_
_entity.id
_entity.type
_entity.pdbx_description
1 polymer ?
#
loop_
_entity_poly.entity_id
_entity_poly.type
_entity_poly.pdbx_seq_one_letter_code
_entity_poly.pdbx_strand_id
1 'polypeptide(L)'
;MNNLTHSKQGQQPLLYLEVEYDEKFDGYLGDLRRYLTIDLKKQDAFRTINDLEIDFSNLSQAIDCYREKGYIKQVKIWENPFLKAFKQLPEGINVDLLAPITY
;
A
#
# COMPACT_ATOMS: atom_id res chain seq x y z
N MET A 1 -3.08 14.78 13.10
CA MET A 1 -3.85 15.78 12.34
C MET A 1 -5.16 15.14 11.90
N ASN A 2 -6.29 15.60 12.44
CA ASN A 2 -7.61 15.00 12.18
C ASN A 2 -8.19 15.54 10.85
N ASN A 3 -8.01 14.79 9.77
CA ASN A 3 -8.53 15.10 8.43
C ASN A 3 -10.03 14.71 8.29
N LEU A 4 -10.86 15.03 9.28
CA LEU A 4 -12.29 14.70 9.29
C LEU A 4 -13.10 15.87 8.73
N THR A 5 -13.26 15.91 7.41
CA THR A 5 -14.39 16.60 6.79
C THR A 5 -15.62 15.69 6.91
N HIS A 6 -16.84 16.23 7.03
CA HIS A 6 -18.06 15.39 7.10
C HIS A 6 -18.18 14.40 5.92
N SER A 7 -17.60 14.73 4.76
CA SER A 7 -17.51 13.85 3.58
C SER A 7 -16.62 12.61 3.75
N LYS A 8 -15.74 12.62 4.76
CA LYS A 8 -14.80 11.52 5.07
C LYS A 8 -15.23 10.73 6.32
N GLN A 9 -16.34 11.11 6.94
CA GLN A 9 -16.89 10.39 8.08
C GLN A 9 -17.31 8.98 7.66
N GLY A 10 -16.79 7.96 8.35
CA GLY A 10 -17.03 6.55 8.02
C GLY A 10 -16.14 5.97 6.90
N GLN A 11 -15.26 6.76 6.28
CA GLN A 11 -14.25 6.22 5.38
C GLN A 11 -13.10 5.61 6.19
N GLN A 12 -12.67 4.43 5.78
CA GLN A 12 -11.54 3.72 6.39
C GLN A 12 -10.43 3.53 5.35
N PRO A 13 -9.15 3.56 5.78
CA PRO A 13 -8.06 3.16 4.91
C PRO A 13 -8.26 1.71 4.45
N LEU A 14 -7.87 1.44 3.20
CA LEU A 14 -7.96 0.12 2.59
C LEU A 14 -6.60 -0.59 2.55
N LEU A 15 -5.53 0.20 2.43
CA LEU A 15 -4.15 -0.25 2.41
C LEU A 15 -3.27 0.81 3.05
N TYR A 16 -2.30 0.37 3.84
CA TYR A 16 -1.13 1.13 4.23
C TYR A 16 0.12 0.43 3.72
N LEU A 17 1.00 1.18 3.06
CA LEU A 17 2.29 0.70 2.61
C LEU A 17 3.31 1.79 2.87
N GLU A 18 4.33 1.46 3.66
CA GLU A 18 5.44 2.35 3.98
C GLU A 18 6.76 1.65 3.62
N VAL A 19 7.60 2.35 2.87
CA VAL A 19 8.96 1.91 2.55
C VAL A 19 9.91 2.81 3.33
N GLU A 20 10.58 2.24 4.33
CA GLU A 20 11.60 2.92 5.12
C GLU A 20 12.98 2.63 4.50
N TYR A 21 13.66 3.68 4.08
CA TYR A 21 14.99 3.59 3.47
C TYR A 21 16.11 3.56 4.51
N ASP A 22 17.27 3.03 4.13
CA ASP A 22 18.49 3.12 4.95
C ASP A 22 18.94 4.59 5.08
N GLU A 23 19.43 4.98 6.26
CA GLU A 23 19.85 6.37 6.56
C GLU A 23 20.99 6.85 5.66
N LYS A 24 21.77 5.94 5.09
CA LYS A 24 22.89 6.24 4.17
C LYS A 24 22.44 6.36 2.71
N PHE A 25 21.18 6.04 2.41
CA PHE A 25 20.65 6.11 1.05
C PHE A 25 20.01 7.47 0.79
N ASP A 26 20.64 8.27 -0.08
CA ASP A 26 20.18 9.63 -0.46
C ASP A 26 19.16 9.62 -1.63
N GLY A 27 18.33 8.58 -1.68
CA GLY A 27 17.39 8.37 -2.78
C GLY A 27 16.06 7.80 -2.32
N TYR A 28 15.13 7.64 -3.26
CA TYR A 28 13.82 7.02 -3.01
C TYR A 28 13.19 6.57 -4.34
N LEU A 29 12.24 5.63 -4.28
CA LEU A 29 11.52 5.10 -5.46
C LEU A 29 10.57 6.13 -6.09
N GLY A 30 10.32 7.25 -5.42
CA GLY A 30 9.35 8.25 -5.85
C GLY A 30 7.91 7.87 -5.52
N ASP A 31 6.98 8.34 -6.37
CA ASP A 31 5.56 8.03 -6.25
C ASP A 31 5.30 6.54 -6.54
N LEU A 32 5.01 5.76 -5.50
CA LEU A 32 4.80 4.31 -5.59
C LEU A 32 3.61 3.93 -6.49
N ARG A 33 2.65 4.83 -6.70
CA ARG A 33 1.46 4.55 -7.52
C ARG A 33 1.80 4.31 -8.99
N ARG A 34 2.95 4.80 -9.46
CA ARG A 34 3.43 4.59 -10.84
C ARG A 34 3.69 3.12 -11.17
N TYR A 35 3.86 2.29 -10.15
CA TYR A 35 4.13 0.87 -10.28
C TYR A 35 2.87 0.01 -10.18
N LEU A 36 1.69 0.60 -10.01
CA LEU A 36 0.44 -0.15 -9.87
C LEU A 36 -0.21 -0.36 -11.24
N THR A 37 -0.62 -1.59 -11.49
CA THR A 37 -1.47 -1.93 -12.63
C THR A 37 -2.89 -2.14 -12.10
N ILE A 38 -3.89 -1.56 -12.78
CA ILE A 38 -5.29 -1.64 -12.35
C ILE A 38 -6.12 -2.18 -13.51
N ASP A 39 -6.74 -3.33 -13.27
CA ASP A 39 -7.66 -3.97 -14.22
C ASP A 39 -9.10 -3.92 -13.69
N LEU A 40 -10.04 -3.71 -14.62
CA LEU A 40 -11.47 -3.76 -14.33
C LEU A 40 -11.98 -5.19 -14.53
N LYS A 41 -12.59 -5.77 -13.49
CA LYS A 41 -13.18 -7.12 -13.59
C LYS A 41 -14.45 -7.15 -14.45
N LYS A 42 -15.05 -6.00 -14.71
CA LYS A 42 -16.25 -5.82 -15.54
C LYS A 42 -16.00 -4.67 -16.53
N GLN A 43 -16.58 -4.78 -17.73
CA GLN A 43 -16.43 -3.74 -18.75
C GLN A 43 -17.22 -2.44 -18.44
N ASP A 44 -18.16 -2.51 -17.50
CA ASP A 44 -18.95 -1.35 -17.06
C ASP A 44 -18.24 -0.50 -15.99
N ALA A 45 -18.82 0.66 -15.70
CA ALA A 45 -18.34 1.59 -14.67
C ALA A 45 -18.10 0.91 -13.30
N PHE A 46 -16.99 1.28 -12.64
CA PHE A 46 -16.66 0.80 -11.30
C PHE A 46 -17.61 1.39 -10.25
N ARG A 47 -18.14 0.55 -9.36
CA ARG A 47 -19.00 1.00 -8.24
C ARG A 47 -18.35 0.73 -6.89
N THR A 48 -17.54 -0.31 -6.81
CA THR A 48 -16.85 -0.73 -5.59
C THR A 48 -15.39 -1.09 -5.90
N ILE A 49 -14.52 -1.06 -4.90
CA ILE A 49 -13.14 -1.52 -5.06
C ILE A 49 -13.04 -3.02 -5.40
N ASN A 50 -14.08 -3.82 -5.11
CA ASN A 50 -14.10 -5.23 -5.47
C ASN A 50 -14.25 -5.46 -6.97
N ASP A 51 -14.73 -4.45 -7.71
CA ASP A 51 -14.79 -4.45 -9.18
C ASP A 51 -13.41 -4.21 -9.80
N LEU A 52 -12.43 -3.79 -8.99
CA LEU A 52 -11.05 -3.59 -9.39
C LEU A 52 -10.21 -4.81 -9.02
N GLU A 53 -9.20 -5.04 -9.84
CA GLU A 53 -8.05 -5.85 -9.51
C GLU A 53 -6.82 -4.95 -9.56
N ILE A 54 -6.12 -4.83 -8.43
CA ILE A 54 -4.96 -3.95 -8.32
C ILE A 54 -3.75 -4.83 -8.11
N ASP A 55 -2.84 -4.82 -9.09
CA ASP A 55 -1.62 -5.61 -9.10
C ASP A 55 -0.42 -4.76 -8.67
N PHE A 56 0.30 -5.28 -7.67
CA PHE A 56 1.49 -4.69 -7.08
C PHE A 56 2.78 -5.36 -7.56
N SER A 57 2.71 -6.30 -8.50
CA SER A 57 3.85 -7.05 -9.06
C SER A 57 5.07 -6.17 -9.39
N ASN A 58 4.88 -5.11 -10.17
CA ASN A 58 5.94 -4.18 -10.55
C ASN A 58 6.50 -3.39 -9.35
N LEU A 59 5.64 -3.07 -8.37
CA LEU A 59 6.08 -2.39 -7.15
C LEU A 59 6.93 -3.31 -6.29
N SER A 60 6.48 -4.56 -6.11
CA SER A 60 7.19 -5.59 -5.36
C SER A 60 8.57 -5.84 -5.97
N GLN A 61 8.67 -6.00 -7.29
CA GLN A 61 9.96 -6.13 -7.98
C GLN A 61 10.87 -4.91 -7.79
N ALA A 62 10.33 -3.69 -7.86
CA ALA A 62 11.11 -2.48 -7.66
C ALA A 62 11.65 -2.38 -6.22
N ILE A 63 10.83 -2.74 -5.23
CA ILE A 63 11.22 -2.82 -3.82
C ILE A 63 12.30 -3.88 -3.63
N ASP A 64 12.12 -5.08 -4.18
CA ASP A 64 13.07 -6.18 -4.05
C ASP A 64 14.45 -5.81 -4.61
N CYS A 65 14.49 -5.17 -5.79
CA CYS A 65 15.75 -4.69 -6.39
C CYS A 65 16.49 -3.69 -5.50
N TYR A 66 15.77 -2.81 -4.77
CA TYR A 66 16.38 -1.86 -3.84
C TYR A 66 16.78 -2.52 -2.51
N ARG A 67 16.00 -3.51 -2.07
CA ARG A 67 16.29 -4.30 -0.87
C ARG A 67 17.57 -5.11 -1.06
N GLU A 68 17.75 -5.77 -2.21
CA GLU A 68 18.97 -6.52 -2.55
C GLU A 68 20.23 -5.65 -2.54
N LYS A 69 20.10 -4.36 -2.88
CA LYS A 69 21.20 -3.39 -2.85
C LYS A 69 21.43 -2.77 -1.46
N GLY A 70 20.63 -3.15 -0.46
CA GLY A 70 20.74 -2.63 0.91
C GLY A 70 20.21 -1.21 1.08
N TYR A 71 19.36 -0.71 0.17
CA TYR A 71 18.82 0.65 0.26
C TYR A 71 17.54 0.75 1.07
N ILE A 72 16.82 -0.36 1.25
CA ILE A 72 15.58 -0.42 2.02
C ILE A 72 15.88 -1.04 3.38
N LYS A 73 15.57 -0.29 4.44
CA LYS A 73 15.68 -0.74 5.82
C LYS A 73 14.53 -1.68 6.18
N GLN A 74 13.30 -1.27 5.88
CA GLN A 74 12.12 -2.12 6.09
C GLN A 74 10.92 -1.67 5.25
N VAL A 75 9.98 -2.59 5.05
CA VAL A 75 8.66 -2.29 4.46
C VAL A 75 7.61 -2.63 5.50
N LYS A 76 6.68 -1.72 5.76
CA LYS A 76 5.52 -1.94 6.65
C LYS A 76 4.27 -1.98 5.82
N ILE A 77 3.39 -2.94 6.11
CA ILE A 77 2.16 -3.15 5.37
C ILE A 77 0.98 -3.36 6.32
N TRP A 78 -0.16 -2.80 5.98
CA TRP A 78 -1.44 -3.17 6.57
C TRP A 78 -2.50 -3.22 5.49
N GLU A 79 -3.26 -4.29 5.47
CA GLU A 79 -4.41 -4.46 4.60
C GLU A 79 -5.67 -4.43 5.43
N ASN A 80 -6.70 -3.76 4.92
CA ASN A 80 -8.00 -3.82 5.56
C ASN A 80 -8.51 -5.27 5.56
N PRO A 81 -8.84 -5.87 6.73
CA PRO A 81 -9.24 -7.27 6.83
C PRO A 81 -10.46 -7.67 5.98
N PHE A 82 -11.28 -6.69 5.61
CA PHE A 82 -12.52 -6.91 4.86
C PHE A 82 -12.35 -6.73 3.35
N LEU A 83 -11.14 -6.40 2.86
CA LEU A 83 -10.86 -6.19 1.45
C LEU A 83 -10.04 -7.34 0.85
N LYS A 84 -10.43 -7.81 -0.35
CA LYS A 84 -9.71 -8.84 -1.12
C LYS A 84 -9.51 -8.42 -2.56
N ALA A 85 -8.93 -7.24 -2.77
CA ALA A 85 -8.76 -6.64 -4.10
C ALA A 85 -7.30 -6.53 -4.56
N PHE A 86 -6.34 -6.73 -3.67
CA PHE A 86 -4.91 -6.57 -3.95
C PHE A 86 -4.26 -7.90 -4.34
N LYS A 87 -3.38 -7.86 -5.33
CA LYS A 87 -2.56 -8.99 -5.77
C LYS A 87 -1.07 -8.64 -5.66
N GLN A 88 -0.28 -9.66 -5.31
CA GLN A 88 1.18 -9.60 -5.30
C GLN A 88 1.77 -8.43 -4.49
N LEU A 89 1.20 -8.18 -3.30
CA LEU A 89 1.71 -7.14 -2.41
C LEU A 89 3.17 -7.40 -2.00
N PRO A 90 3.95 -6.33 -1.74
CA PRO A 90 5.34 -6.47 -1.36
C PRO A 90 5.47 -7.18 -0.01
N GLU A 91 6.54 -7.97 0.15
CA GLU A 91 6.88 -8.53 1.44
C GLU A 91 7.26 -7.43 2.44
N GLY A 92 6.73 -7.52 3.66
CA GLY A 92 6.94 -6.52 4.69
C GLY A 92 6.39 -6.95 6.05
N ILE A 93 6.70 -6.14 7.06
CA ILE A 93 6.22 -6.30 8.42
C ILE A 93 4.75 -5.87 8.47
N ASN A 94 3.88 -6.77 8.91
CA ASN A 94 2.48 -6.45 9.10
C ASN A 94 2.31 -5.54 10.33
N VAL A 95 1.68 -4.38 10.16
CA VAL A 95 1.36 -3.45 11.25
C VAL A 95 -0.14 -3.44 11.47
N ASP A 96 -0.61 -3.53 12.71
CA ASP A 96 -2.05 -3.48 12.98
C ASP A 96 -2.52 -2.03 13.20
N LEU A 97 -3.14 -1.44 12.18
CA LEU A 97 -3.69 -0.08 12.26
C LEU A 97 -5.05 0.00 12.98
N LEU A 98 -5.64 -1.13 13.37
CA LEU A 98 -6.84 -1.17 14.20
C LEU A 98 -6.52 -1.33 15.68
N ALA A 99 -5.26 -1.62 16.02
CA ALA A 99 -4.82 -1.72 17.40
C ALA A 99 -5.04 -0.39 18.15
N PRO A 100 -5.50 -0.45 19.42
CA PRO A 100 -5.65 0.75 20.23
C PRO A 100 -4.28 1.41 20.45
N ILE A 101 -4.25 2.73 20.36
CA ILE A 101 -3.07 3.53 20.72
C ILE A 101 -2.89 3.39 22.24
N THR A 102 -1.79 2.78 22.65
CA THR A 102 -1.37 2.70 24.05
C THR A 102 -0.44 3.88 24.35
N TYR A 103 -0.67 4.56 25.48
CA TYR A 103 0.12 5.71 25.96
C TYR A 103 0.90 5.31 27.21
#